data_AF-K2MLS6-F1
#
_entry.id   AF-K2MLS6-F1
#
_cell.length_a   1.000
_cell.length_b   1.000
_cell.length_c   1.000
_cell.angle_alpha   90.00
_cell.angle_beta   90.00
_cell.angle_gamma   90.00
#
_symmetry.space_group_name_H-M   'P 1'
#
loop_
_entity.id
_entity.type
_entity.pdbx_description
1 polymer ?
#
loop_
_entity_poly.entity_id
_entity_poly.type
_entity_poly.pdbx_seq_one_letter_code
_entity_poly.pdbx_strand_id
1 'polypeptide(L)'
;MGLSIRGSGARVHVNVTSSMLDAGALEFRGGFGASSQILVVGSTLVTMSSYAIFFVKCTLGVNLTLLLLDNYIEGKSCAVYFFTGVVDGGGIIVKGNTLSTTEEDDGVESAARVYAVDVRNGGYFDVENNKMSAVSAIYLYGGTTVSSAGLLRVADCTFVCSTDFLIPRWCIWTAL
;
A
#
# COMPACT_ATOMS: atom_id res chain seq x y z
N MET A 1 -13.55 15.91 2.26
CA MET A 1 -12.83 16.03 3.55
C MET A 1 -12.17 14.69 3.81
N GLY A 2 -10.85 14.63 4.07
CA GLY A 2 -10.14 13.36 4.33
C GLY A 2 -9.69 13.23 5.79
N LEU A 3 -9.05 12.11 6.13
CA LEU A 3 -8.45 11.88 7.45
C LEU A 3 -6.93 11.82 7.33
N SER A 4 -6.21 12.62 8.12
CA SER A 4 -4.75 12.63 8.11
C SER A 4 -4.19 12.27 9.50
N ILE A 5 -3.37 11.24 9.54
CA ILE A 5 -2.69 10.74 10.74
C ILE A 5 -1.21 11.08 10.60
N ARG A 6 -0.74 11.98 11.47
CA ARG A 6 0.62 12.50 11.42
C ARG A 6 1.49 11.90 12.52
N GLY A 7 2.55 11.21 12.11
CA GLY A 7 3.58 10.69 13.01
C GLY A 7 4.54 11.80 13.46
N SER A 8 4.77 11.87 14.77
CA SER A 8 5.73 12.78 15.41
C SER A 8 7.07 12.11 15.75
N GLY A 9 7.26 10.84 15.36
CA GLY A 9 8.34 9.98 15.84
C GLY A 9 8.05 9.28 17.18
N ALA A 10 6.94 9.62 17.85
CA ALA A 10 6.48 8.90 19.04
C ALA A 10 5.88 7.53 18.67
N ARG A 11 5.91 6.59 19.63
CA ARG A 11 5.24 5.30 19.49
C ARG A 11 3.73 5.49 19.46
N VAL A 12 3.06 4.88 18.49
CA VAL A 12 1.60 4.96 18.36
C VAL A 12 0.98 3.57 18.15
N HIS A 13 -0.29 3.44 18.55
CA HIS A 13 -1.16 2.36 18.11
C HIS A 13 -2.36 2.99 17.44
N VAL A 14 -2.46 2.83 16.13
CA VAL A 14 -3.54 3.35 15.31
C VAL A 14 -4.37 2.17 14.85
N ASN A 15 -5.68 2.24 15.08
CA ASN A 15 -6.61 1.23 14.61
C ASN A 15 -7.78 1.91 13.89
N VAL A 16 -7.94 1.60 12.61
CA VAL A 16 -9.05 2.05 11.76
C VAL A 16 -9.84 0.79 11.38
N THR A 17 -10.98 0.59 12.05
CA THR A 17 -11.81 -0.61 11.91
C THR A 17 -13.20 -0.26 11.40
N SER A 18 -13.74 -1.07 10.49
CA SER A 18 -15.16 -1.00 10.07
C SER A 18 -15.62 0.43 9.72
N SER A 19 -14.70 1.20 9.13
CA SER A 19 -14.93 2.59 8.78
C SER A 19 -15.36 2.72 7.33
N MET A 20 -16.21 3.70 7.04
CA MET A 20 -16.58 4.08 5.69
C MET A 20 -16.07 5.49 5.39
N LEU A 21 -15.30 5.63 4.32
CA LEU A 21 -14.86 6.92 3.80
C LEU A 21 -15.36 7.01 2.35
N ASP A 22 -16.26 7.95 2.07
CA ASP A 22 -16.90 8.17 0.76
C ASP A 22 -16.32 9.39 0.01
N ALA A 23 -15.49 10.19 0.70
CA ALA A 23 -14.83 11.37 0.14
C ALA A 23 -13.46 11.61 0.79
N GLY A 24 -12.52 12.15 0.03
CA GLY A 24 -11.14 12.40 0.49
C GLY A 24 -10.31 11.12 0.59
N ALA A 25 -9.16 11.20 1.26
CA ALA A 25 -8.23 10.08 1.42
C ALA A 25 -7.87 9.87 2.90
N LEU A 26 -7.49 8.64 3.23
CA LEU A 26 -6.82 8.29 4.48
C LEU A 26 -5.31 8.46 4.29
N GLU A 27 -4.73 9.45 4.96
CA GLU A 27 -3.33 9.80 4.78
C GLU A 27 -2.52 9.52 6.04
N PHE A 28 -1.41 8.82 5.88
CA PHE A 28 -0.40 8.65 6.91
C PHE A 28 0.84 9.45 6.52
N ARG A 29 1.28 10.34 7.41
CA ARG A 29 2.39 11.25 7.10
C ARG A 29 3.43 11.28 8.20
N GLY A 30 4.70 11.23 7.81
CA GLY A 30 5.83 11.37 8.72
C GLY A 30 6.27 10.05 9.36
N GLY A 31 7.17 10.16 10.34
CA GLY A 31 7.78 9.03 11.04
C GLY A 31 6.97 8.58 12.24
N PHE A 32 6.88 7.27 12.43
CA PHE A 32 6.28 6.65 13.60
C PHE A 32 7.38 5.98 14.42
N GLY A 33 7.29 6.08 15.75
CA GLY A 33 8.32 5.56 16.64
C GLY A 33 8.46 4.04 16.55
N ALA A 34 9.59 3.51 17.01
CA ALA A 34 9.82 2.07 17.08
C ALA A 34 8.68 1.35 17.80
N SER A 35 8.37 0.12 17.37
CA SER A 35 7.27 -0.70 17.92
C SER A 35 5.88 -0.06 17.84
N SER A 36 5.65 0.87 16.91
CA SER A 36 4.29 1.34 16.62
C SER A 36 3.50 0.28 15.86
N GLN A 37 2.18 0.41 15.91
CA GLN A 37 1.28 -0.39 15.09
C GLN A 37 0.31 0.54 14.38
N ILE A 38 0.14 0.31 13.08
CA ILE A 38 -0.88 0.96 12.26
C ILE A 38 -1.69 -0.16 11.63
N LEU A 39 -2.96 -0.24 11.99
CA LEU A 39 -3.89 -1.25 11.52
C LEU A 39 -5.07 -0.56 10.84
N VAL A 40 -5.33 -0.93 9.60
CA VAL A 40 -6.57 -0.62 8.88
C VAL A 40 -7.20 -1.95 8.51
N VAL A 41 -8.36 -2.26 9.09
CA VAL A 41 -8.99 -3.57 8.95
C VAL A 41 -10.48 -3.50 8.69
N GLY A 42 -10.97 -4.32 7.77
CA GLY A 42 -12.41 -4.48 7.50
C GLY A 42 -13.13 -3.19 7.13
N SER A 43 -12.41 -2.23 6.53
CA SER A 43 -12.93 -0.90 6.19
C SER A 43 -13.29 -0.79 4.71
N THR A 44 -14.21 0.11 4.38
CA THR A 44 -14.64 0.44 3.02
C THR A 44 -14.24 1.88 2.70
N LEU A 45 -13.19 2.05 1.90
CA LEU A 45 -12.63 3.36 1.55
C LEU A 45 -12.80 3.56 0.05
N VAL A 46 -13.86 4.27 -0.34
CA VAL A 46 -14.23 4.51 -1.73
C VAL A 46 -14.20 6.00 -1.99
N THR A 47 -13.37 6.45 -2.91
CA THR A 47 -13.17 7.89 -3.12
C THR A 47 -12.98 8.25 -4.59
N MET A 48 -13.48 9.43 -4.95
CA MET A 48 -13.20 10.08 -6.23
C MET A 48 -11.81 10.76 -6.26
N SER A 49 -11.06 10.69 -5.16
CA SER A 49 -9.68 11.18 -5.09
C SER A 49 -8.74 10.24 -5.86
N SER A 50 -7.61 10.75 -6.35
CA SER A 50 -6.61 9.92 -7.06
C SER A 50 -6.18 8.67 -6.27
N TYR A 51 -6.23 8.72 -4.94
CA TYR A 51 -5.90 7.61 -4.05
C TYR A 51 -6.84 7.55 -2.84
N ALA A 52 -7.12 6.34 -2.36
CA ALA A 52 -7.92 6.13 -1.15
C ALA A 52 -7.06 6.10 0.11
N ILE A 53 -5.91 5.41 0.08
CA ILE A 53 -4.90 5.45 1.14
C ILE A 53 -3.58 6.01 0.61
N PHE A 54 -3.01 6.97 1.33
CA PHE A 54 -1.77 7.62 0.96
C PHE A 54 -0.73 7.61 2.09
N PHE A 55 0.41 6.99 1.85
CA PHE A 55 1.56 6.97 2.75
C PHE A 55 2.64 7.93 2.24
N VAL A 56 2.94 8.96 3.03
CA VAL A 56 3.89 10.02 2.65
C VAL A 56 4.99 10.13 3.68
N LYS A 57 6.24 9.91 3.23
CA LYS A 57 7.42 9.96 4.09
C LYS A 57 7.24 9.05 5.31
N CYS A 58 6.74 7.83 5.10
CA CYS A 58 6.50 6.89 6.17
C CYS A 58 7.79 6.15 6.52
N THR A 59 8.36 6.47 7.67
CA THR A 59 9.48 5.72 8.24
C THR A 59 8.93 4.67 9.19
N LEU A 60 9.08 3.41 8.80
CA LEU A 60 8.71 2.23 9.56
C LEU A 60 9.98 1.69 10.20
N GLY A 61 10.25 2.18 11.42
CA GLY A 61 11.41 1.77 12.19
C GLY A 61 11.29 0.35 12.75
N VAL A 62 12.28 -0.02 13.56
CA VAL A 62 12.41 -1.36 14.13
C VAL A 62 11.12 -1.79 14.86
N ASN A 63 10.67 -3.01 14.57
CA ASN A 63 9.46 -3.64 15.13
C ASN A 63 8.15 -2.89 14.87
N LEU A 64 8.13 -1.89 13.98
CA LEU A 64 6.88 -1.23 13.58
C LEU A 64 6.12 -2.11 12.59
N THR A 65 4.81 -2.23 12.74
CA THR A 65 3.96 -2.94 11.76
C THR A 65 2.87 -2.06 11.20
N LEU A 66 2.77 -2.00 9.87
CA LEU A 66 1.69 -1.42 9.10
C LEU A 66 0.91 -2.54 8.45
N LEU A 67 -0.38 -2.64 8.76
CA LEU A 67 -1.26 -3.73 8.37
C LEU A 67 -2.49 -3.16 7.65
N LEU A 68 -2.69 -3.50 6.39
CA LEU A 68 -3.93 -3.30 5.65
C LEU A 68 -4.58 -4.68 5.45
N LEU A 69 -5.61 -4.98 6.23
CA LEU A 69 -6.22 -6.31 6.29
C LEU A 69 -7.69 -6.28 5.88
N ASP A 70 -8.08 -7.13 4.92
CA ASP A 70 -9.49 -7.41 4.59
C ASP A 70 -10.34 -6.15 4.30
N ASN A 71 -9.74 -5.13 3.67
CA ASN A 71 -10.43 -3.88 3.31
C ASN A 71 -10.98 -3.92 1.89
N TYR A 72 -12.01 -3.11 1.63
CA TYR A 72 -12.40 -2.68 0.29
C TYR A 72 -11.88 -1.27 0.05
N ILE A 73 -10.94 -1.11 -0.88
CA ILE A 73 -10.25 0.16 -1.14
C ILE A 73 -10.36 0.48 -2.62
N GLU A 74 -10.97 1.62 -2.92
CA GLU A 74 -11.19 2.09 -4.28
C GLU A 74 -10.82 3.57 -4.36
N GLY A 75 -9.85 3.88 -5.23
CA GLY A 75 -9.50 5.25 -5.57
C GLY A 75 -9.61 5.49 -7.06
N LYS A 76 -9.54 6.75 -7.49
CA LYS A 76 -9.68 7.08 -8.92
C LYS A 76 -8.55 6.45 -9.74
N SER A 77 -7.29 6.77 -9.41
CA SER A 77 -6.12 6.33 -10.18
C SER A 77 -5.31 5.24 -9.45
N CYS A 78 -5.36 5.19 -8.11
CA CYS A 78 -4.73 4.15 -7.30
C CYS A 78 -5.58 3.81 -6.07
N ALA A 79 -5.61 2.57 -5.60
CA ALA A 79 -6.26 2.26 -4.31
C ALA A 79 -5.35 2.67 -3.14
N VAL A 80 -4.10 2.18 -3.16
CA VAL A 80 -3.09 2.46 -2.14
C VAL A 80 -1.84 3.03 -2.78
N TYR A 81 -1.34 4.15 -2.23
CA TYR A 81 -0.13 4.79 -2.73
C TYR A 81 0.92 5.01 -1.64
N PHE A 82 2.06 4.33 -1.80
CA PHE A 82 3.29 4.55 -1.05
C PHE A 82 4.20 5.52 -1.82
N PHE A 83 4.22 6.80 -1.42
CA PHE A 83 5.03 7.79 -2.12
C PHE A 83 6.52 7.66 -1.78
N THR A 84 6.86 7.89 -0.52
CA THR A 84 8.22 7.75 -0.02
C THR A 84 8.20 7.08 1.34
N GLY A 85 9.13 6.17 1.57
CA GLY A 85 9.21 5.48 2.85
C GLY A 85 10.47 4.67 3.03
N VAL A 86 10.69 4.25 4.27
CA VAL A 86 11.79 3.37 4.66
C VAL A 86 11.21 2.31 5.58
N VAL A 87 11.49 1.05 5.29
CA VAL A 87 11.14 -0.11 6.13
C VAL A 87 12.43 -0.66 6.71
N ASP A 88 12.76 -0.25 7.93
CA ASP A 88 14.04 -0.51 8.61
C ASP A 88 13.81 -1.43 9.82
N GLY A 89 13.80 -2.75 9.56
CA GLY A 89 13.45 -3.76 10.57
C GLY A 89 11.97 -3.76 10.98
N GLY A 90 11.12 -3.03 10.26
CA GLY A 90 9.66 -3.03 10.41
C GLY A 90 8.95 -3.85 9.32
N GLY A 91 7.63 -3.68 9.21
CA GLY A 91 6.79 -4.46 8.31
C GLY A 91 5.67 -3.66 7.67
N ILE A 92 5.45 -3.89 6.37
CA ILE A 92 4.24 -3.55 5.63
C ILE A 92 3.58 -4.87 5.22
N ILE A 93 2.33 -5.07 5.61
CA ILE A 93 1.51 -6.20 5.14
C ILE A 93 0.23 -5.63 4.55
N VAL A 94 0.01 -5.94 3.27
CA VAL A 94 -1.24 -5.69 2.56
C VAL A 94 -1.84 -7.05 2.27
N LYS A 95 -2.85 -7.47 3.04
CA LYS A 95 -3.39 -8.83 2.97
C LYS A 95 -4.91 -8.90 2.94
N GLY A 96 -5.47 -9.75 2.08
CA GLY A 96 -6.91 -10.02 2.04
C GLY A 96 -7.77 -8.88 1.47
N ASN A 97 -7.17 -7.83 0.93
CA ASN A 97 -7.91 -6.64 0.49
C ASN A 97 -8.49 -6.81 -0.91
N THR A 98 -9.58 -6.09 -1.18
CA THR A 98 -10.02 -5.75 -2.54
C THR A 98 -9.53 -4.35 -2.86
N LEU A 99 -8.67 -4.22 -3.87
CA LEU A 99 -8.07 -2.96 -4.32
C LEU A 99 -8.54 -2.66 -5.75
N SER A 100 -9.25 -1.57 -5.96
CA SER A 100 -9.76 -1.19 -7.28
C SER A 100 -9.43 0.25 -7.68
N THR A 101 -9.42 0.49 -8.99
CA THR A 101 -9.40 1.83 -9.57
C THR A 101 -10.61 2.06 -10.45
N THR A 102 -11.10 3.30 -10.51
CA THR A 102 -12.27 3.65 -11.35
C THR A 102 -11.90 4.33 -12.66
N GLU A 103 -10.69 4.87 -12.76
CA GLU A 103 -10.18 5.49 -13.99
C GLU A 103 -9.66 4.41 -14.95
N GLU A 104 -9.96 4.56 -16.24
CA GLU A 104 -9.63 3.58 -17.28
C GLU A 104 -8.90 4.20 -18.48
N ASP A 105 -8.78 5.52 -18.53
CA ASP A 105 -8.42 6.26 -19.75
C ASP A 105 -6.94 6.69 -19.80
N ASP A 106 -6.23 6.79 -18.66
CA ASP A 106 -4.88 7.36 -18.64
C ASP A 106 -3.77 6.30 -18.69
N GLY A 107 -4.11 5.01 -18.54
CA GLY A 107 -3.20 3.88 -18.67
C GLY A 107 -2.10 3.81 -17.59
N VAL A 108 -2.24 4.61 -16.53
CA VAL A 108 -1.28 4.71 -15.43
C VAL A 108 -1.84 4.13 -14.12
N GLU A 109 -3.07 3.66 -14.13
CA GLU A 109 -3.82 3.25 -12.95
C GLU A 109 -3.24 1.99 -12.33
N SER A 110 -3.20 1.96 -10.99
CA SER A 110 -2.62 0.82 -10.29
C SER A 110 -3.27 0.56 -8.95
N ALA A 111 -3.62 -0.69 -8.64
CA ALA A 111 -4.20 -1.05 -7.36
C ALA A 111 -3.27 -0.67 -6.18
N ALA A 112 -1.99 -1.04 -6.25
CA ALA A 112 -0.97 -0.55 -5.32
C ALA A 112 0.18 0.13 -6.07
N ARG A 113 0.45 1.40 -5.72
CA ARG A 113 1.58 2.16 -6.28
C ARG A 113 2.68 2.34 -5.22
N VAL A 114 3.92 2.05 -5.61
CA VAL A 114 5.10 2.23 -4.76
C VAL A 114 6.12 3.07 -5.53
N TYR A 115 6.34 4.30 -5.08
CA TYR A 115 7.20 5.24 -5.79
C TYR A 115 8.67 5.17 -5.34
N ALA A 116 8.95 5.30 -4.05
CA ALA A 116 10.31 5.11 -3.54
C ALA A 116 10.28 4.59 -2.10
N VAL A 117 10.29 3.26 -1.95
CA VAL A 117 10.38 2.60 -0.64
C VAL A 117 11.69 1.83 -0.54
N ASP A 118 12.47 2.12 0.49
CA ASP A 118 13.71 1.41 0.82
C ASP A 118 13.45 0.36 1.91
N VAL A 119 13.56 -0.92 1.56
CA VAL A 119 13.33 -2.05 2.46
C VAL A 119 14.67 -2.65 2.87
N ARG A 120 15.03 -2.55 4.15
CA ARG A 120 16.35 -2.94 4.65
C ARG A 120 16.34 -3.45 6.10
N ASN A 121 17.47 -4.03 6.51
CA ASN A 121 17.76 -4.42 7.89
C ASN A 121 16.69 -5.33 8.54
N GLY A 122 16.23 -6.36 7.82
CA GLY A 122 15.14 -7.23 8.27
C GLY A 122 13.74 -6.65 8.02
N GLY A 123 13.65 -5.50 7.37
CA GLY A 123 12.40 -4.90 6.94
C GLY A 123 11.70 -5.77 5.90
N TYR A 124 10.37 -5.81 5.93
CA TYR A 124 9.59 -6.59 4.97
C TYR A 124 8.39 -5.82 4.43
N PHE A 125 8.12 -6.01 3.14
CA PHE A 125 6.95 -5.52 2.44
C PHE A 125 6.28 -6.71 1.78
N ASP A 126 5.11 -7.06 2.28
CA ASP A 126 4.36 -8.23 1.85
C ASP A 126 2.98 -7.84 1.30
N VAL A 127 2.67 -8.35 0.11
CA VAL A 127 1.38 -8.19 -0.56
C VAL A 127 0.82 -9.57 -0.85
N GLU A 128 -0.11 -10.03 -0.01
CA GLU A 128 -0.57 -11.42 -0.01
C GLU A 128 -2.09 -11.51 -0.16
N ASN A 129 -2.61 -12.45 -0.95
CA ASN A 129 -4.05 -12.77 -0.97
C ASN A 129 -4.97 -11.56 -1.21
N ASN A 130 -4.58 -10.62 -2.09
CA ASN A 130 -5.42 -9.48 -2.44
C ASN A 130 -6.12 -9.72 -3.79
N LYS A 131 -7.33 -9.22 -3.91
CA LYS A 131 -8.03 -9.08 -5.19
C LYS A 131 -7.77 -7.67 -5.73
N MET A 132 -7.24 -7.56 -6.93
CA MET A 132 -6.85 -6.29 -7.53
C MET A 132 -7.56 -6.08 -8.87
N SER A 133 -8.12 -4.89 -9.10
CA SER A 133 -8.82 -4.51 -10.33
C SER A 133 -8.37 -3.13 -10.78
N ALA A 134 -7.41 -3.07 -11.71
CA ALA A 134 -6.83 -1.84 -12.24
C ALA A 134 -6.08 -2.14 -13.55
N VAL A 135 -5.49 -1.12 -14.19
CA VAL A 135 -4.56 -1.33 -15.33
C VAL A 135 -3.30 -2.08 -14.88
N SER A 136 -2.77 -1.79 -13.70
CA SER A 136 -1.66 -2.51 -13.08
C SER A 136 -2.00 -3.00 -11.67
N ALA A 137 -1.69 -4.25 -11.34
CA ALA A 137 -1.85 -4.76 -9.97
C ALA A 137 -0.96 -3.99 -8.99
N ILE A 138 0.35 -4.01 -9.25
CA ILE A 138 1.36 -3.34 -8.44
C ILE A 138 2.28 -2.58 -9.38
N TYR A 139 2.42 -1.27 -9.15
CA TYR A 139 3.35 -0.41 -9.87
C TYR A 139 4.53 -0.06 -8.96
N LEU A 140 5.71 -0.61 -9.25
CA LEU A 140 6.97 -0.28 -8.58
C LEU A 140 7.77 0.69 -9.45
N TYR A 141 7.99 1.90 -8.95
CA TYR A 141 8.87 2.87 -9.61
C TYR A 141 10.34 2.61 -9.23
N GLY A 142 11.26 3.02 -10.12
CA GLY A 142 12.70 2.71 -10.02
C GLY A 142 13.44 3.25 -8.80
N GLY A 143 12.78 4.03 -7.93
CA GLY A 143 13.30 4.46 -6.64
C GLY A 143 13.08 3.46 -5.49
N THR A 144 12.42 2.34 -5.74
CA THR A 144 12.19 1.28 -4.74
C THR A 144 13.40 0.36 -4.66
N THR A 145 13.96 0.19 -3.47
CA THR A 145 15.16 -0.63 -3.20
C THR A 145 14.87 -1.68 -2.14
N VAL A 146 15.47 -2.86 -2.31
CA VAL A 146 15.42 -3.95 -1.32
C VAL A 146 16.86 -4.39 -1.07
N SER A 147 17.32 -4.28 0.17
CA SER A 147 18.66 -4.72 0.54
C SER A 147 18.73 -6.25 0.66
N SER A 148 19.95 -6.80 0.78
CA SER A 148 20.14 -8.24 1.00
C SER A 148 19.50 -8.79 2.28
N ALA A 149 19.18 -7.92 3.23
CA ALA A 149 18.47 -8.25 4.46
C ALA A 149 16.99 -7.79 4.44
N GLY A 150 16.53 -7.18 3.34
CA GLY A 150 15.15 -6.78 3.15
C GLY A 150 14.35 -7.83 2.37
N LEU A 151 13.02 -7.80 2.50
CA LEU A 151 12.14 -8.67 1.73
C LEU A 151 11.00 -7.88 1.09
N LEU A 152 10.81 -8.02 -0.22
CA LEU A 152 9.61 -7.60 -0.93
C LEU A 152 8.97 -8.83 -1.56
N ARG A 153 7.73 -9.13 -1.16
CA ARG A 153 7.00 -10.31 -1.63
C ARG A 153 5.61 -9.93 -2.13
N VAL A 154 5.22 -10.54 -3.24
CA VAL A 154 3.86 -10.52 -3.78
C VAL A 154 3.44 -11.97 -4.01
N ALA A 155 2.42 -12.42 -3.31
CA ALA A 155 2.00 -13.81 -3.32
C ALA A 155 0.47 -13.95 -3.31
N ASP A 156 -0.04 -15.01 -3.93
CA ASP A 156 -1.45 -15.44 -3.85
C ASP A 156 -2.48 -14.36 -4.21
N CYS A 157 -2.10 -13.34 -4.98
CA CYS A 157 -3.00 -12.26 -5.39
C CYS A 157 -3.76 -12.63 -6.67
N THR A 158 -5.03 -12.22 -6.73
CA THR A 158 -5.85 -12.31 -7.93
C THR A 158 -5.89 -10.94 -8.61
N PHE A 159 -5.48 -10.86 -9.87
CA PHE A 159 -5.54 -9.62 -10.64
C PHE A 159 -6.54 -9.74 -11.79
N VAL A 160 -7.47 -8.79 -11.85
CA VAL A 160 -8.42 -8.61 -12.94
C VAL A 160 -8.02 -7.34 -13.68
N CYS A 161 -7.56 -7.46 -14.92
CA CYS A 161 -7.23 -6.30 -15.74
C CYS A 161 -8.54 -5.60 -16.13
N SER A 162 -8.63 -4.28 -15.92
CA SER A 162 -9.85 -3.51 -16.22
C SER A 162 -9.94 -2.98 -17.66
N THR A 163 -8.98 -3.28 -18.56
CA THR A 163 -9.08 -2.87 -19.97
C THR A 163 -8.54 -3.92 -20.95
N ASP A 164 -9.09 -3.91 -22.17
CA ASP A 164 -8.80 -4.72 -23.37
C ASP A 164 -7.34 -4.65 -23.90
N PHE A 165 -6.37 -4.28 -23.05
CA PHE A 165 -4.97 -4.09 -23.41
C PHE A 165 -4.09 -5.19 -22.83
N LEU A 166 -3.92 -6.27 -23.61
CA LEU A 166 -2.95 -7.33 -23.32
C LEU A 166 -1.52 -6.80 -23.52
N ILE A 167 -0.87 -6.40 -22.43
CA ILE A 167 0.59 -6.46 -22.35
C ILE A 167 0.93 -7.51 -21.29
N PRO A 168 1.54 -8.66 -21.65
CA PRO A 168 1.99 -9.62 -20.67
C PRO A 168 3.22 -9.02 -19.99
N ARG A 169 3.03 -8.37 -18.83
CA ARG A 169 4.15 -7.96 -17.98
C ARG A 169 4.18 -8.83 -16.74
N TRP A 170 4.52 -10.09 -16.99
CA TRP A 170 5.21 -11.05 -16.12
C TRP A 170 5.21 -10.69 -14.63
N CYS A 171 4.26 -11.26 -13.89
CA CYS A 171 4.38 -11.47 -12.45
C CYS A 171 5.26 -12.69 -12.18
N ILE A 172 6.58 -12.51 -12.03
CA ILE A 172 7.42 -13.40 -11.21
C ILE A 172 8.60 -12.58 -10.68
N TRP A 173 8.65 -12.36 -9.36
CA TRP A 173 9.92 -12.24 -8.64
C TRP A 173 9.79 -12.99 -7.32
N THR A 174 10.19 -14.26 -7.32
CA THR A 174 10.79 -14.89 -6.15
C THR A 174 12.25 -14.44 -6.12
N ALA A 175 12.62 -13.61 -5.16
CA ALA A 175 14.03 -13.49 -4.80
C ALA A 175 14.44 -14.81 -4.14
N LEU A 176 15.40 -15.50 -4.76
CA LEU A 176 16.19 -16.57 -4.13
C LEU A 176 17.12 -15.97 -3.09
#